data_AF-A0AAW0W2Z8-F1
#
_entry.id   AF-A0AAW0W2Z8-F1
#
_cell.length_a   1.000
_cell.length_b   1.000
_cell.length_c   1.000
_cell.angle_alpha   90.00
_cell.angle_beta   90.00
_cell.angle_gamma   90.00
#
_symmetry.space_group_name_H-M   'P 1'
#
loop_
_entity.id
_entity.type
_entity.pdbx_description
1 polymer ?
#
loop_
_entity_poly.entity_id
_entity_poly.type
_entity_poly.pdbx_seq_one_letter_code
_entity_poly.pdbx_strand_id
1 'polypeptide(L)'
;MRMLLLVVAAMVGVARAGTCPKYPIIRDFDFHRYMGLWYQQDKLQASWEAPGRCWKTLYARDHKNGQFKMKMIFRSTITGRVEEYDSQLTLQGPIKPSLIKYSIPLTFMEDEFQVLATDYESFSLEYKCDPNGLLEKS
;
A
#
# COMPACT_ATOMS: atom_id res chain seq x y z
N MET A 1 31.44 34.32 8.29
CA MET A 1 31.07 33.00 8.82
C MET A 1 29.93 32.44 7.98
N ARG A 2 30.16 31.52 7.05
CA ARG A 2 29.08 30.87 6.27
C ARG A 2 28.56 29.69 7.09
N MET A 3 27.37 29.83 7.66
CA MET A 3 26.70 28.77 8.40
C MET A 3 26.11 27.78 7.38
N LEU A 4 26.78 26.64 7.19
CA LEU A 4 26.23 25.51 6.45
C LEU A 4 25.09 24.92 7.29
N LEU A 5 23.84 25.12 6.88
CA LEU A 5 22.73 24.32 7.40
C LEU A 5 22.80 22.93 6.76
N LEU A 6 23.29 21.95 7.51
CA LEU A 6 23.08 20.53 7.23
C LEU A 6 21.66 20.17 7.65
N VAL A 7 20.71 20.21 6.72
CA VAL A 7 19.40 19.60 6.94
C VAL A 7 19.58 18.08 6.82
N VAL A 8 19.82 17.42 7.96
CA VAL A 8 19.78 15.96 8.03
C VAL A 8 18.31 15.54 7.98
N ALA A 9 17.81 15.22 6.80
CA ALA A 9 16.54 14.52 6.68
C ALA A 9 16.76 13.06 7.12
N ALA A 10 16.54 12.79 8.41
CA ALA A 10 16.53 11.43 8.92
C ALA A 10 15.30 10.70 8.36
N MET A 11 15.51 9.88 7.34
CA MET A 11 14.47 8.97 6.83
C MET A 11 14.40 7.78 7.78
N VAL A 12 13.58 7.91 8.84
CA VAL A 12 13.41 6.85 9.82
C VAL A 12 12.49 5.77 9.23
N GLY A 13 13.09 4.69 8.73
CA GLY A 13 12.38 3.43 8.55
C GLY A 13 12.10 2.82 9.93
N VAL A 14 10.83 2.74 10.32
CA VAL A 14 10.45 2.26 11.65
C VAL A 14 10.40 0.73 11.65
N ALA A 15 11.55 0.08 11.77
CA ALA A 15 11.61 -1.31 12.21
C ALA A 15 11.47 -1.34 13.74
N ARG A 16 10.23 -1.51 14.24
CA ARG A 16 9.98 -1.69 15.67
C ARG A 16 9.92 -3.18 15.98
N ALA A 17 10.78 -3.64 16.89
CA ALA A 17 10.60 -4.94 17.52
C ALA A 17 9.25 -4.93 18.27
N GLY A 18 8.32 -5.80 17.90
CA GLY A 18 6.99 -5.85 18.49
C GLY A 18 5.94 -6.44 17.55
N THR A 19 4.69 -6.49 18.02
CA THR A 19 3.53 -6.86 17.21
C THR A 19 3.04 -5.68 16.38
N CYS A 20 2.42 -5.96 15.23
CA CYS A 20 1.78 -4.91 14.42
C CYS A 20 0.72 -4.16 15.23
N PRO A 21 0.80 -2.82 15.33
CA PRO A 21 -0.26 -2.04 15.95
C PRO A 21 -1.57 -2.27 15.20
N LYS A 22 -2.66 -2.40 15.96
CA LYS A 22 -4.00 -2.52 15.41
C LYS A 22 -4.63 -1.13 15.35
N TYR A 23 -5.16 -0.77 14.19
CA TYR A 23 -5.89 0.49 14.01
C TYR A 23 -7.40 0.24 13.91
N PRO A 24 -8.23 1.19 14.35
CA PRO A 24 -9.68 1.10 14.18
C PRO A 24 -10.07 0.89 12.71
N ILE A 25 -11.04 0.01 12.48
CA ILE A 25 -11.63 -0.23 11.16
C ILE A 25 -12.63 0.90 10.85
N ILE A 26 -12.56 1.45 9.64
CA ILE A 26 -13.61 2.35 9.10
C ILE A 26 -14.80 1.46 8.72
N ARG A 27 -15.87 1.48 9.53
CA ARG A 27 -16.98 0.50 9.41
C ARG A 27 -17.87 0.72 8.19
N ASP A 28 -17.96 1.95 7.71
CA ASP A 28 -18.74 2.40 6.57
C ASP A 28 -17.85 2.65 5.33
N PHE A 29 -16.69 1.98 5.27
CA PHE A 29 -15.79 2.09 4.14
C PHE A 29 -16.44 1.54 2.86
N ASP A 30 -16.57 2.41 1.86
CA ASP A 30 -17.13 2.07 0.55
C ASP A 30 -16.01 1.90 -0.49
N PHE A 31 -15.65 0.65 -0.76
CA PHE A 31 -14.62 0.34 -1.74
C PHE A 31 -14.99 0.81 -3.16
N HIS A 32 -16.27 0.89 -3.52
CA HIS A 32 -16.67 1.37 -4.85
C HIS A 32 -16.33 2.85 -5.05
N ARG A 33 -16.48 3.66 -4.00
CA ARG A 33 -16.04 5.06 -4.03
C ARG A 33 -14.52 5.20 -3.98
N TYR A 34 -13.83 4.24 -3.37
CA TYR A 34 -12.36 4.21 -3.29
C TYR A 34 -11.67 3.82 -4.61
N MET A 35 -12.40 3.21 -5.53
CA MET A 35 -11.87 2.81 -6.84
C MET A 35 -11.39 4.01 -7.66
N GLY A 36 -10.44 3.75 -8.57
CA GLY A 36 -9.83 4.78 -9.39
C GLY A 36 -8.31 4.80 -9.25
N LEU A 37 -7.71 5.89 -9.72
CA LEU A 37 -6.26 6.06 -9.78
C LEU A 37 -5.76 6.88 -8.59
N TRP A 38 -4.89 6.28 -7.79
CA TRP A 38 -4.21 6.92 -6.66
C TRP A 38 -2.73 7.11 -6.94
N TYR A 39 -2.19 8.22 -6.46
CA TYR A 39 -0.76 8.55 -6.57
C TYR A 39 -0.14 8.59 -5.18
N GLN A 40 0.94 7.85 -4.99
CA GLN A 40 1.63 7.85 -3.73
C GLN A 40 2.47 9.11 -3.58
N GLN A 41 2.00 10.05 -2.76
CA GLN A 41 2.68 11.33 -2.52
C GLN A 41 3.81 11.18 -1.50
N ASP A 42 3.57 10.43 -0.43
CA ASP A 42 4.54 10.21 0.64
C ASP A 42 4.44 8.77 1.17
N LYS A 43 5.52 8.30 1.79
CA LYS A 43 5.57 7.04 2.52
C LYS A 43 6.63 7.08 3.61
N LEU A 44 6.37 6.33 4.67
CA LEU A 44 7.46 5.94 5.57
C LEU A 44 8.37 4.97 4.82
N GLN A 45 9.67 5.25 4.80
CA GLN A 45 10.62 4.41 4.08
C GLN A 45 10.73 3.04 4.74
N ALA A 46 10.16 2.02 4.11
CA ALA A 46 10.38 0.64 4.48
C ALA A 46 11.51 0.05 3.63
N SER A 47 12.51 -0.57 4.28
CA SER A 47 13.68 -1.14 3.61
C SER A 47 13.36 -2.34 2.71
N TRP A 48 12.17 -2.94 2.86
CA TRP A 48 11.73 -4.12 2.13
C TRP A 48 10.88 -3.80 0.89
N GLU A 49 10.57 -2.53 0.63
CA GLU A 49 9.82 -2.17 -0.57
C GLU A 49 10.69 -2.23 -1.82
N ALA A 50 10.04 -2.52 -2.96
CA ALA A 50 10.73 -2.52 -4.24
C ALA A 50 11.35 -1.12 -4.52
N PRO A 51 12.57 -1.07 -5.04
CA PRO A 51 13.26 0.17 -5.34
C PRO A 51 12.60 0.87 -6.54
N GLY A 52 11.74 1.84 -6.23
CA GLY A 52 10.89 2.51 -7.20
C GLY A 52 10.48 3.92 -6.81
N ARG A 53 10.13 4.73 -7.81
CA ARG A 53 9.58 6.09 -7.66
C ARG A 53 8.36 6.29 -8.56
N CYS A 54 7.61 7.37 -8.31
CA CYS A 54 6.40 7.72 -9.07
C CYS A 54 5.35 6.60 -9.04
N TRP A 55 5.13 6.04 -7.85
CA TRP A 55 4.17 4.97 -7.63
C TRP A 55 2.74 5.49 -7.84
N LYS A 56 1.97 4.72 -8.59
CA LYS A 56 0.54 4.93 -8.76
C LYS A 56 -0.18 3.59 -8.78
N THR A 57 -1.40 3.58 -8.27
CA THR A 57 -2.19 2.37 -8.10
C THR A 57 -3.58 2.60 -8.68
N LEU A 58 -4.01 1.71 -9.57
CA LEU A 58 -5.34 1.72 -10.16
C LEU A 58 -6.18 0.58 -9.56
N TYR A 59 -7.23 0.94 -8.84
CA TYR A 59 -8.25 0.00 -8.37
C TYR A 59 -9.41 -0.02 -9.36
N ALA A 60 -9.72 -1.19 -9.90
CA ALA A 60 -10.74 -1.36 -10.94
C ALA A 60 -11.50 -2.67 -10.78
N ARG A 61 -12.57 -2.84 -11.55
CA ARG A 61 -13.25 -4.13 -11.71
C ARG A 61 -12.78 -4.77 -13.01
N ASP A 62 -12.50 -6.05 -12.98
CA ASP A 62 -12.22 -6.82 -14.19
C ASP A 62 -13.51 -7.03 -14.97
N HIS A 63 -13.51 -6.64 -16.25
CA HIS A 63 -14.69 -6.72 -17.11
C HIS A 63 -15.10 -8.15 -17.49
N LYS A 64 -14.19 -9.13 -17.39
CA LYS A 64 -14.44 -10.52 -17.78
C LYS A 64 -15.08 -11.32 -16.66
N ASN A 65 -14.57 -11.19 -15.43
CA ASN A 65 -15.02 -12.00 -14.29
C ASN A 65 -15.71 -11.18 -13.19
N GLY A 66 -15.75 -9.85 -13.31
CA GLY A 66 -16.39 -8.97 -12.33
C GLY A 66 -15.62 -8.83 -11.01
N GLN A 67 -14.44 -9.43 -10.86
CA GLN A 67 -13.66 -9.35 -9.64
C GLN A 67 -12.95 -8.00 -9.52
N PHE A 68 -12.64 -7.59 -8.29
CA PHE A 68 -11.83 -6.40 -8.06
C PHE A 68 -10.36 -6.70 -8.36
N LYS A 69 -9.67 -5.72 -8.93
CA LYS A 69 -8.25 -5.81 -9.27
C LYS A 69 -7.53 -4.52 -8.89
N MET A 70 -6.24 -4.68 -8.64
CA MET A 70 -5.30 -3.60 -8.39
C MET A 70 -4.17 -3.69 -9.41
N LYS A 71 -3.86 -2.58 -10.07
CA LYS A 71 -2.67 -2.46 -10.92
C LYS A 71 -1.74 -1.42 -10.31
N MET A 72 -0.56 -1.84 -9.91
CA MET A 72 0.47 -0.98 -9.35
C MET A 72 1.53 -0.69 -10.42
N ILE A 73 1.87 0.59 -10.60
CA ILE A 73 2.78 1.05 -11.65
C ILE A 73 3.81 1.97 -11.01
N PHE A 74 5.09 1.75 -11.29
CA PHE A 74 6.17 2.57 -10.78
C PHE A 74 7.34 2.59 -11.75
N ARG A 75 8.26 3.52 -11.55
CA ARG A 75 9.54 3.54 -12.25
C ARG A 75 10.62 2.97 -11.36
N SER A 76 11.22 1.87 -11.78
CA SER A 76 12.36 1.26 -11.08
C SER A 76 13.51 2.28 -10.97
N THR A 77 14.07 2.41 -9.77
CA THR A 77 15.27 3.23 -9.56
C THR A 77 16.55 2.47 -9.90
N ILE A 78 16.47 1.14 -10.09
CA ILE A 78 17.59 0.29 -10.52
C ILE A 78 17.68 0.27 -12.06
N THR A 79 16.62 -0.15 -12.73
CA THR A 79 16.63 -0.36 -14.20
C THR A 79 16.23 0.91 -14.96
N GLY A 80 15.59 1.85 -14.29
CA GLY A 80 15.03 3.05 -14.92
C GLY A 80 13.77 2.79 -15.76
N ARG A 81 13.29 1.54 -15.85
CA ARG A 81 12.10 1.17 -16.62
C ARG A 81 10.82 1.38 -15.80
N VAL A 82 9.70 1.49 -16.51
CA VAL A 82 8.37 1.42 -15.89
C VAL A 82 8.05 -0.06 -15.69
N GLU A 83 7.69 -0.41 -14.47
CA GLU A 83 7.31 -1.75 -14.05
C GLU A 83 5.83 -1.73 -13.64
N GLU A 84 5.14 -2.84 -13.88
CA GLU A 84 3.71 -2.99 -13.54
C GLU A 84 3.46 -4.32 -12.83
N TYR A 85 2.61 -4.30 -11.80
CA TYR A 85 2.11 -5.49 -11.13
C TYR A 85 0.58 -5.50 -11.14
N ASP A 86 0.02 -6.56 -11.72
CA ASP A 86 -1.42 -6.86 -11.66
C ASP A 86 -1.71 -7.78 -10.46
N SER A 87 -2.74 -7.44 -9.70
CA SER A 87 -3.18 -8.17 -8.51
C SER A 87 -4.69 -8.33 -8.47
N GLN A 88 -5.16 -9.43 -7.90
CA GLN A 88 -6.57 -9.63 -7.58
C GLN A 88 -6.85 -9.16 -6.16
N LEU A 89 -8.01 -8.55 -5.92
CA LEU A 89 -8.39 -8.00 -4.62
C LEU A 89 -9.51 -8.81 -3.98
N THR A 90 -9.38 -9.02 -2.67
CA THR A 90 -10.37 -9.70 -1.83
C THR A 90 -10.78 -8.80 -0.67
N LEU A 91 -12.03 -8.33 -0.70
CA LEU A 91 -12.61 -7.54 0.39
C LEU A 91 -12.96 -8.45 1.57
N GLN A 92 -12.69 -8.01 2.80
CA GLN A 92 -12.88 -8.82 4.02
C GLN A 92 -14.32 -8.77 4.58
N GLY A 93 -15.30 -8.36 3.76
CA GLY A 93 -16.70 -8.27 4.14
C GLY A 93 -17.02 -7.16 5.14
N PRO A 94 -18.25 -7.14 5.70
CA PRO A 94 -18.75 -6.04 6.52
C PRO A 94 -18.08 -5.91 7.89
N ILE A 95 -17.33 -6.93 8.33
CA ILE A 95 -16.63 -6.92 9.63
C ILE A 95 -15.35 -6.08 9.55
N LYS A 96 -14.64 -6.13 8.41
CA LYS A 96 -13.37 -5.41 8.18
C LYS A 96 -13.35 -4.74 6.80
N PRO A 97 -14.31 -3.86 6.46
CA PRO A 97 -14.47 -3.37 5.10
C PRO A 97 -13.27 -2.53 4.62
N SER A 98 -12.59 -1.81 5.52
CA SER A 98 -11.37 -1.05 5.18
C SER A 98 -10.07 -1.86 5.18
N LEU A 99 -10.14 -3.18 5.42
CA LEU A 99 -9.01 -4.11 5.27
C LEU A 99 -9.12 -4.80 3.90
N ILE A 100 -8.11 -4.62 3.06
CA ILE A 100 -8.08 -5.12 1.69
C ILE A 100 -6.93 -6.12 1.57
N LYS A 101 -7.26 -7.33 1.11
CA LYS A 101 -6.26 -8.34 0.73
C LYS A 101 -6.03 -8.30 -0.76
N TYR A 102 -4.80 -8.56 -1.17
CA TYR A 102 -4.45 -8.71 -2.57
C TYR A 102 -3.52 -9.90 -2.81
N SER A 103 -3.66 -10.52 -3.97
CA SER A 103 -2.78 -11.60 -4.42
C SER A 103 -2.19 -11.29 -5.78
N ILE A 104 -0.93 -11.68 -5.99
CA ILE A 104 -0.24 -11.56 -7.27
C ILE A 104 -0.23 -12.97 -7.90
N PRO A 105 -1.07 -13.24 -8.91
CA PRO A 105 -1.29 -14.61 -9.40
C PRO A 105 -0.03 -15.32 -9.91
N LEU A 106 0.95 -14.55 -10.41
CA LEU A 106 2.19 -15.10 -10.97
C LEU A 106 3.25 -15.46 -9.91
N THR A 107 3.12 -14.96 -8.68
CA THR A 107 4.16 -15.12 -7.65
C THR A 107 3.67 -15.84 -6.40
N PHE A 108 2.39 -16.24 -6.34
CA PHE A 108 1.73 -16.80 -5.14
C PHE A 108 1.88 -15.91 -3.88
N MET A 109 2.21 -14.63 -4.08
CA MET A 109 2.33 -13.68 -2.98
C MET A 109 0.95 -13.15 -2.65
N GLU A 110 0.59 -13.26 -1.38
CA GLU A 110 -0.60 -12.63 -0.80
C GLU A 110 -0.18 -11.62 0.27
N ASP A 111 -0.91 -10.53 0.32
CA ASP A 111 -0.63 -9.46 1.26
C ASP A 111 -1.90 -8.67 1.59
N GLU A 112 -1.80 -7.74 2.54
CA GLU A 112 -2.92 -6.90 2.94
C GLU A 112 -2.48 -5.50 3.35
N PHE A 113 -3.40 -4.55 3.17
CA PHE A 113 -3.27 -3.20 3.72
C PHE A 113 -4.63 -2.74 4.25
N GLN A 114 -4.59 -1.81 5.19
CA GLN A 114 -5.77 -1.19 5.79
C GLN A 114 -5.82 0.29 5.40
N VAL A 115 -6.96 0.74 4.90
CA VAL A 115 -7.24 2.18 4.77
C VAL A 115 -7.56 2.71 6.18
N LEU A 116 -6.73 3.63 6.66
CA LEU A 116 -6.87 4.28 7.97
C LEU A 116 -7.76 5.53 7.90
N ALA A 117 -7.69 6.25 6.80
CA ALA A 117 -8.53 7.43 6.53
C ALA A 117 -8.58 7.70 5.02
N THR A 118 -9.72 8.14 4.51
CA THR A 118 -9.87 8.63 3.13
C THR A 118 -11.12 9.49 3.02
N ASP A 119 -11.10 10.46 2.12
CA ASP A 119 -12.29 11.19 1.67
C ASP A 119 -12.83 10.65 0.33
N TYR A 120 -12.24 9.55 -0.18
CA TYR A 120 -12.52 8.90 -1.45
C TYR A 120 -12.14 9.68 -2.71
N GLU A 121 -11.68 10.93 -2.59
CA GLU A 121 -11.50 11.82 -3.74
C GLU A 121 -10.09 12.41 -3.81
N SER A 122 -9.59 12.93 -2.69
CA SER A 122 -8.36 13.73 -2.65
C SER A 122 -7.23 13.07 -1.87
N PHE A 123 -7.54 12.25 -0.86
CA PHE A 123 -6.52 11.58 -0.06
C PHE A 123 -6.92 10.19 0.43
N SER A 124 -5.89 9.39 0.68
CA SER A 124 -5.99 8.15 1.42
C SER A 124 -4.73 7.95 2.25
N LEU A 125 -4.91 7.46 3.47
CA LEU A 125 -3.84 6.98 4.33
C LEU A 125 -3.93 5.47 4.43
N GLU A 126 -2.99 4.78 3.82
CA GLU A 126 -2.89 3.32 3.87
C GLU A 126 -1.85 2.88 4.89
N TYR A 127 -2.17 1.82 5.61
CA TYR A 127 -1.27 1.18 6.54
C TYR A 127 -1.08 -0.28 6.19
N LYS A 128 0.17 -0.67 6.07
CA LYS A 128 0.58 -2.04 5.94
C LYS A 128 1.59 -2.34 7.03
N CYS A 129 1.42 -3.51 7.64
CA CYS A 129 2.37 -4.05 8.58
C CYS A 129 2.68 -5.46 8.15
N ASP A 130 3.96 -5.73 7.94
CA ASP A 130 4.46 -7.08 7.89
C ASP A 130 4.96 -7.42 9.29
N PRO A 131 4.24 -8.29 10.05
CA PRO A 131 4.61 -8.60 11.41
C PRO A 131 5.93 -9.33 11.52
N ASN A 132 6.62 -9.68 10.41
CA ASN A 132 8.07 -9.90 10.28
C ASN A 132 8.36 -10.70 9.01
N GLY A 133 9.51 -10.48 8.37
CA GLY A 133 10.17 -11.53 7.57
C GLY A 133 10.56 -12.79 8.36
N LEU A 134 10.09 -12.96 9.62
CA LEU A 134 10.52 -13.95 10.63
C LEU A 134 9.50 -14.30 11.75
N LEU A 135 8.30 -13.71 11.87
CA LEU A 135 7.30 -14.08 12.91
C LEU A 135 5.87 -13.99 12.37
N GLU A 136 5.06 -14.89 12.90
CA GLU A 136 3.76 -15.33 12.39
C GLU A 136 2.61 -14.32 12.62
N LYS A 137 1.68 -14.27 11.66
CA LYS A 137 0.41 -13.53 11.74
C LYS A 137 -0.50 -14.21 12.79
N SER A 138 -0.84 -13.50 13.87
CA SER A 138 -1.83 -13.96 14.87
C SER A 138 -3.27 -13.85 14.38
#